data_AF-S8C7B4-F1
#
_entry.id   AF-S8C7B4-F1
#
_cell.length_a   1.000
_cell.length_b   1.000
_cell.length_c   1.000
_cell.angle_alpha   90.00
_cell.angle_beta   90.00
_cell.angle_gamma   90.00
#
_symmetry.space_group_name_H-M   'P 1'
#
loop_
_entity.id
_entity.type
_entity.pdbx_description
1 polymer ?
#
loop_
_entity_poly.entity_id
_entity_poly.type
_entity_poly.pdbx_seq_one_letter_code
_entity_poly.pdbx_strand_id
1 'polypeptide(L)'
;MADAAVSFLLENVKQLIIHMFDLISGASWELEQLQNDLQSMKSFLEDNASKKAKSKNFKEWEKQIREVVYRVEDVIDECVSNAVSKKSWTRKIDLAESVKSLREKDIKIVFDNARKDFANLPALEEADKEPRAAVDRVRAVRV
;
A
#
# COMPACT_ATOMS: atom_id res chain seq x y z
N MET A 1 -0.21 -9.62 1.68
CA MET A 1 1.18 -9.41 1.22
C MET A 1 1.57 -7.94 1.17
N ALA A 2 0.79 -7.04 0.56
CA ALA A 2 1.14 -5.60 0.56
C ALA A 2 1.19 -4.99 1.97
N ASP A 3 0.31 -5.43 2.87
CA ASP A 3 0.32 -5.02 4.27
C ASP A 3 1.68 -5.25 4.98
N ALA A 4 2.31 -6.40 4.71
CA ALA A 4 3.64 -6.70 5.23
C ALA A 4 4.71 -5.79 4.60
N ALA A 5 4.63 -5.54 3.29
CA ALA A 5 5.56 -4.65 2.60
C ALA A 5 5.45 -3.19 3.10
N VAL A 6 4.22 -2.67 3.23
CA VAL A 6 3.97 -1.33 3.79
C VAL A 6 4.46 -1.25 5.24
N SER A 7 4.19 -2.28 6.06
CA SER A 7 4.66 -2.31 7.44
C SER A 7 6.19 -2.32 7.54
N PHE A 8 6.86 -3.09 6.67
CA PHE A 8 8.31 -3.15 6.63
C PHE A 8 8.93 -1.80 6.25
N LEU A 9 8.47 -1.20 5.14
CA LEU A 9 8.95 0.10 4.70
C LEU A 9 8.68 1.20 5.74
N LEU A 10 7.49 1.17 6.37
CA LEU A 10 7.14 2.12 7.43
C LEU A 10 8.12 2.04 8.62
N GLU A 11 8.50 0.83 9.02
CA GLU A 11 9.49 0.65 10.10
C GLU A 11 10.86 1.16 9.66
N ASN A 12 11.30 0.84 8.44
CA ASN A 12 12.57 1.35 7.91
C ASN A 12 12.62 2.89 7.88
N VAL A 13 11.55 3.55 7.44
CA VAL A 13 11.46 5.02 7.43
C VAL A 13 11.54 5.59 8.85
N LYS A 14 10.87 4.98 9.83
CA LYS A 14 10.98 5.40 11.24
C LYS A 14 12.41 5.26 11.77
N GLN A 15 13.06 4.14 11.50
CA GLN A 15 14.45 3.90 11.90
C GLN A 15 15.40 4.92 11.25
N LEU A 16 15.17 5.24 9.97
CA LEU A 16 15.96 6.24 9.24
C LEU A 16 15.83 7.63 9.89
N ILE A 17 14.61 8.06 10.22
CA ILE A 17 14.33 9.34 10.90
C ILE A 17 15.03 9.40 12.26
N ILE A 18 14.97 8.32 13.04
CA ILE A 18 15.52 8.28 14.41
C ILE A 18 17.06 8.25 14.40
N HIS A 19 17.66 7.46 13.52
CA HIS A 19 19.08 7.12 13.61
C HIS A 19 20.00 7.87 12.63
N MET A 20 19.47 8.50 11.59
CA MET A 20 20.28 9.10 10.52
C MET A 20 20.02 10.60 10.33
N PHE A 21 19.76 11.33 11.42
CA PHE A 21 19.42 12.77 11.38
C PHE A 21 20.46 13.63 10.62
N ASP A 22 21.75 13.40 10.83
CA ASP A 22 22.82 14.16 10.16
C ASP A 22 22.87 13.89 8.64
N LEU A 23 22.48 12.69 8.23
CA LEU A 23 22.46 12.26 6.83
C LEU A 23 21.27 12.85 6.06
N ILE A 24 20.17 13.12 6.79
CA ILE A 24 18.86 13.45 6.22
C ILE A 24 18.35 14.83 6.63
N SER A 25 19.19 15.70 7.23
CA SER A 25 18.73 16.98 7.79
C SER A 25 17.95 17.89 6.80
N GLY A 26 18.16 17.72 5.49
CA GLY A 26 17.36 18.38 4.44
C GLY A 26 16.02 17.71 4.09
N ALA A 27 15.82 16.45 4.48
CA ALA A 27 14.71 15.58 4.08
C ALA A 27 13.77 15.15 5.22
N SER A 28 14.04 15.53 6.48
CA SER A 28 13.26 15.09 7.65
C SER A 28 11.75 15.32 7.48
N TRP A 29 11.36 16.50 7.01
CA TRP A 29 9.95 16.82 6.74
C TRP A 29 9.34 15.87 5.70
N GLU A 30 10.03 15.63 4.59
CA GLU A 30 9.52 14.80 3.50
C GLU A 30 9.41 13.32 3.93
N LEU A 31 10.34 12.85 4.78
CA LEU A 31 10.31 11.52 5.39
C LEU A 31 9.18 11.36 6.40
N GLU A 32 8.89 12.38 7.22
CA GLU A 32 7.71 12.38 8.11
C GLU A 32 6.41 12.32 7.31
N GLN A 33 6.32 13.06 6.21
CA GLN A 33 5.15 12.98 5.32
C GLN A 33 5.03 11.59 4.67
N LEU A 34 6.15 10.98 4.25
CA LEU A 34 6.17 9.61 3.76
C LEU A 34 5.68 8.62 4.83
N GLN A 35 6.14 8.76 6.08
CA GLN A 35 5.69 7.94 7.20
C GLN A 35 4.17 8.05 7.39
N ASN A 36 3.62 9.26 7.34
CA ASN A 36 2.17 9.49 7.50
C ASN A 36 1.35 8.84 6.37
N ASP A 37 1.83 8.93 5.13
CA ASP A 37 1.18 8.30 3.98
C ASP A 37 1.22 6.77 4.09
N LEU A 38 2.36 6.19 4.45
CA LEU A 38 2.50 4.74 4.68
C LEU A 38 1.63 4.25 5.84
N GLN A 39 1.53 5.01 6.92
CA GLN A 39 0.65 4.69 8.05
C GLN A 39 -0.83 4.70 7.63
N SER A 40 -1.23 5.67 6.80
CA SER A 40 -2.58 5.73 6.23
C SER A 40 -2.89 4.56 5.31
N MET A 41 -1.94 4.16 4.47
CA MET A 41 -2.06 2.97 3.61
C MET A 41 -2.21 1.68 4.41
N LYS A 42 -1.44 1.54 5.49
CA LYS A 42 -1.53 0.39 6.39
C LYS A 42 -2.94 0.29 7.01
N SER A 43 -3.43 1.36 7.62
CA SER A 43 -4.77 1.36 8.23
C SER A 43 -5.86 1.03 7.20
N PHE A 44 -5.75 1.57 5.98
CA PHE A 44 -6.67 1.23 4.90
C PHE A 44 -6.65 -0.26 4.50
N LEU A 45 -5.46 -0.87 4.44
CA LEU A 45 -5.28 -2.30 4.15
C LEU A 45 -5.83 -3.19 5.27
N GLU A 46 -5.73 -2.75 6.52
CA GLU A 46 -6.27 -3.41 7.72
C GLU A 46 -7.81 -3.33 7.75
N ASP A 47 -8.39 -2.14 7.56
CA ASP A 47 -9.84 -1.90 7.58
C ASP A 47 -10.59 -2.71 6.51
N ASN A 48 -9.91 -2.97 5.38
CA ASN A 48 -10.48 -3.74 4.27
C ASN A 48 -10.00 -5.19 4.26
N ALA A 49 -9.26 -5.63 5.30
CA ALA A 49 -8.73 -6.99 5.37
C ALA A 49 -9.81 -8.07 5.42
N SER A 50 -10.94 -7.80 6.06
CA SER A 50 -12.09 -8.73 6.10
C SER A 50 -12.82 -8.82 4.76
N LYS A 51 -12.79 -7.75 3.95
CA LYS A 51 -13.37 -7.68 2.59
C LYS A 51 -12.47 -8.34 1.53
N LYS A 52 -11.23 -8.74 1.90
CA LYS A 52 -10.16 -9.29 1.03
C LYS A 52 -10.57 -10.48 0.17
N ALA A 53 -11.45 -11.34 0.66
CA ALA A 53 -11.53 -12.70 0.12
C ALA A 53 -12.26 -12.80 -1.24
N LYS A 54 -13.02 -11.78 -1.66
CA LYS A 54 -14.03 -11.97 -2.72
C LYS A 54 -13.87 -11.16 -4.01
N SER A 55 -13.07 -10.09 -4.08
CA SER A 55 -13.00 -9.25 -5.29
C SER A 55 -11.65 -9.30 -6.03
N LYS A 56 -11.69 -9.50 -7.37
CA LYS A 56 -10.51 -9.40 -8.26
C LYS A 56 -9.87 -8.02 -8.19
N ASN A 57 -10.71 -6.99 -8.11
CA ASN A 57 -10.29 -5.61 -7.90
C ASN A 57 -9.39 -5.55 -6.67
N PHE A 58 -9.70 -6.32 -5.61
CA PHE A 58 -8.92 -6.24 -4.38
C PHE A 58 -7.43 -6.58 -4.61
N LYS A 59 -7.23 -7.69 -5.31
CA LYS A 59 -5.90 -8.24 -5.54
C LYS A 59 -5.07 -7.34 -6.44
N GLU A 60 -5.70 -6.65 -7.37
CA GLU A 60 -5.02 -5.73 -8.29
C GLU A 60 -4.48 -4.49 -7.56
N TRP A 61 -5.27 -3.86 -6.68
CA TRP A 61 -4.75 -2.73 -5.91
C TRP A 61 -3.69 -3.15 -4.90
N GLU A 62 -3.83 -4.33 -4.27
CA GLU A 62 -2.79 -4.88 -3.39
C GLU A 62 -1.46 -5.04 -4.14
N LYS A 63 -1.52 -5.46 -5.41
CA LYS A 63 -0.34 -5.54 -6.28
C LYS A 63 0.24 -4.15 -6.56
N GLN A 64 -0.58 -3.17 -6.94
CA GLN A 64 -0.14 -1.80 -7.22
C GLN A 64 0.52 -1.13 -6.01
N ILE A 65 -0.07 -1.26 -4.82
CA ILE A 65 0.54 -0.75 -3.58
C ILE A 65 1.91 -1.38 -3.36
N ARG A 66 2.04 -2.69 -3.53
CA ARG A 66 3.31 -3.39 -3.35
C ARG A 66 4.38 -2.90 -4.33
N GLU A 67 4.02 -2.72 -5.59
CA GLU A 67 4.95 -2.22 -6.62
C GLU A 67 5.44 -0.80 -6.29
N VAL A 68 4.56 0.06 -5.78
CA VAL A 68 4.97 1.39 -5.30
C VAL A 68 5.90 1.28 -4.11
N VAL A 69 5.55 0.47 -3.11
CA VAL A 69 6.37 0.27 -1.91
C VAL A 69 7.80 -0.17 -2.26
N TYR A 70 7.96 -1.12 -3.18
CA TYR A 70 9.30 -1.54 -3.63
C TYR A 70 10.06 -0.42 -4.35
N ARG A 71 9.39 0.41 -5.16
CA ARG A 71 10.05 1.59 -5.76
C ARG A 71 10.50 2.60 -4.71
N VAL A 72 9.72 2.79 -3.64
CA VAL A 72 10.10 3.68 -2.52
C VAL A 72 11.35 3.15 -1.83
N GLU A 73 11.36 1.85 -1.53
CA GLU A 73 12.47 1.15 -0.89
C GLU A 73 13.76 1.32 -1.70
N ASP A 74 13.73 1.03 -3.01
CA ASP A 74 14.87 1.15 -3.91
C ASP A 74 15.48 2.57 -3.90
N VAL A 75 14.64 3.61 -3.91
CA VAL A 75 15.09 5.01 -3.92
C VAL A 75 15.69 5.42 -2.58
N ILE A 76 15.08 5.01 -1.47
CA ILE A 76 15.63 5.28 -0.12
C ILE A 76 16.99 4.60 0.02
N ASP A 77 17.11 3.33 -0.38
CA ASP A 77 18.36 2.57 -0.30
C ASP A 77 19.45 3.18 -1.19
N GLU A 78 19.13 3.61 -2.41
CA GLU A 78 20.08 4.32 -3.28
C GLU A 78 20.55 5.63 -2.64
N CYS A 79 19.63 6.44 -2.10
CA CYS A 79 19.98 7.70 -1.46
C CYS A 79 20.88 7.50 -0.23
N VAL A 80 20.55 6.54 0.65
CA VAL A 80 21.35 6.23 1.84
C VAL A 80 22.73 5.70 1.44
N SER A 81 22.81 4.78 0.48
CA SER A 81 24.07 4.23 -0.03
C SER A 81 24.99 5.30 -0.65
N ASN A 82 24.40 6.23 -1.41
CA ASN A 82 25.13 7.36 -1.99
C ASN A 82 25.64 8.31 -0.90
N ALA A 83 24.84 8.58 0.13
CA ALA A 83 25.21 9.47 1.23
C ALA A 83 26.34 8.88 2.11
N VAL A 84 26.32 7.56 2.36
CA VAL A 84 27.38 6.86 3.11
C VAL A 84 28.68 6.75 2.32
N SER A 85 28.61 6.53 1.00
CA SER A 85 29.81 6.24 0.18
C SER A 85 30.64 7.46 -0.24
N LYS A 86 30.24 8.70 0.09
CA LYS A 86 30.89 9.97 -0.33
C LYS A 86 31.23 10.03 -1.83
N LYS A 87 30.56 9.23 -2.67
CA LYS A 87 30.73 9.27 -4.13
C LYS A 87 30.26 10.64 -4.61
N SER A 88 30.98 11.23 -5.57
CA SER A 88 30.89 12.65 -5.91
C SER A 88 29.46 13.18 -5.93
N TRP A 89 29.25 14.20 -5.10
CA TRP A 89 28.09 15.11 -4.98
C TRP A 89 27.58 15.72 -6.32
N THR A 90 28.16 15.34 -7.46
CA THR A 90 27.79 15.79 -8.81
C THR A 90 26.53 15.13 -9.38
N ARG A 91 25.93 14.14 -8.70
CA ARG A 91 24.53 13.74 -8.90
C ARG A 91 23.74 14.04 -7.62
N LYS A 92 23.65 15.32 -7.26
CA LYS A 92 22.78 15.81 -6.19
C LYS A 92 21.31 15.60 -6.59
N ILE A 93 20.79 14.41 -6.32
CA ILE A 93 19.35 14.28 -6.06
C ILE A 93 19.23 14.47 -4.55
N ASP A 94 18.62 15.57 -4.15
CA ASP A 94 18.29 15.81 -2.75
C ASP A 94 17.35 14.70 -2.30
N LEU A 95 17.69 13.98 -1.23
CA LEU A 95 16.83 12.95 -0.64
C LEU A 95 15.42 13.52 -0.39
N ALA A 96 15.32 14.80 -0.01
CA ALA A 96 14.05 15.48 0.16
C ALA A 96 13.23 15.49 -1.14
N GLU A 97 13.85 15.89 -2.25
CA GLU A 97 13.18 15.98 -3.55
C GLU A 97 12.80 14.60 -4.11
N SER A 98 13.67 13.60 -3.94
CA SER A 98 13.36 12.20 -4.26
C SER A 98 12.12 11.72 -3.51
N VAL A 99 12.15 11.82 -2.17
CA VAL A 99 11.07 11.34 -1.30
C VAL A 99 9.77 12.10 -1.60
N LYS A 100 9.84 13.41 -1.80
CA LYS A 100 8.70 14.24 -2.18
C LYS A 100 8.08 13.79 -3.49
N SER A 101 8.88 13.66 -4.55
CA SER A 101 8.41 13.25 -5.87
C SER A 101 7.74 11.88 -5.81
N LEU A 102 8.32 10.94 -5.06
CA LEU A 102 7.81 9.58 -4.92
C LEU A 102 6.48 9.56 -4.16
N ARG A 103 6.39 10.32 -3.06
CA ARG A 103 5.14 10.49 -2.33
C ARG A 103 4.03 11.05 -3.20
N GLU A 104 4.32 12.14 -3.94
CA GLU A 104 3.29 12.85 -4.71
C GLU A 104 2.90 12.14 -6.00
N LYS A 105 3.86 11.50 -6.70
CA LYS A 105 3.62 10.91 -8.02
C LYS A 105 3.34 9.41 -8.01
N ASP A 106 3.75 8.68 -6.97
CA ASP A 106 3.48 7.24 -6.87
C ASP A 106 2.47 6.95 -5.76
N ILE A 107 2.83 7.27 -4.51
CA ILE A 107 2.06 6.84 -3.33
C ILE A 107 0.67 7.45 -3.32
N LYS A 108 0.57 8.78 -3.39
CA LYS A 108 -0.71 9.49 -3.35
C LYS A 108 -1.61 9.10 -4.52
N ILE A 109 -1.05 8.93 -5.72
CA ILE A 109 -1.82 8.53 -6.90
C ILE A 109 -2.44 7.15 -6.70
N VAL A 110 -1.64 6.15 -6.33
CA VAL A 110 -2.14 4.78 -6.12
C VAL A 110 -3.13 4.73 -4.96
N PHE A 111 -2.85 5.47 -3.88
CA PHE A 111 -3.72 5.48 -2.72
C PHE A 111 -5.06 6.17 -2.96
N ASP A 112 -5.07 7.32 -3.65
CA ASP A 112 -6.30 8.03 -4.00
C ASP A 112 -7.18 7.22 -4.96
N ASN A 113 -6.57 6.52 -5.91
CA ASN A 113 -7.29 5.62 -6.81
C ASN A 113 -7.91 4.45 -6.03
N ALA A 114 -7.13 3.80 -5.14
CA ALA A 114 -7.65 2.73 -4.30
C ALA A 114 -8.82 3.22 -3.41
N ARG A 115 -8.71 4.42 -2.82
CA ARG A 115 -9.76 4.99 -1.97
C ARG A 115 -11.04 5.30 -2.76
N LYS A 116 -10.91 5.88 -3.96
CA LYS A 116 -12.05 6.15 -4.86
C LYS A 116 -12.75 4.85 -5.28
N ASP A 117 -11.98 3.83 -5.63
CA ASP A 117 -12.54 2.55 -6.03
C ASP A 117 -13.28 1.88 -4.86
N PHE A 118 -12.76 1.99 -3.62
CA PHE A 118 -13.45 1.47 -2.42
C PHE A 118 -14.70 2.24 -2.02
N ALA A 119 -14.72 3.56 -2.20
CA ALA A 119 -15.93 4.35 -1.97
C ALA A 119 -17.05 3.97 -2.94
N ASN A 120 -16.69 3.45 -4.13
CA ASN A 120 -17.61 3.06 -5.19
C ASN A 120 -17.85 1.54 -5.28
N LEU A 121 -17.25 0.72 -4.41
CA LEU A 121 -17.53 -0.72 -4.39
C LEU A 121 -18.99 -0.91 -3.94
N PRO A 122 -19.84 -1.61 -4.72
CA PRO A 122 -21.13 -2.00 -4.21
C PRO A 122 -20.88 -2.79 -2.93
N ALA A 123 -21.59 -2.43 -1.84
CA ALA A 123 -21.61 -3.23 -0.64
C ALA A 123 -21.84 -4.68 -1.09
N LEU A 124 -20.96 -5.60 -0.66
CA LEU A 124 -21.04 -7.00 -1.05
C LEU A 124 -22.44 -7.51 -0.68
N GLU A 125 -23.37 -7.47 -1.63
CA GLU A 125 -24.65 -8.13 -1.50
C GLU A 125 -24.29 -9.60 -1.37
N GLU A 126 -24.63 -10.17 -0.22
CA GLU A 126 -24.22 -11.51 0.15
C GLU A 126 -24.69 -12.51 -0.91
N ALA A 127 -23.77 -12.89 -1.78
CA ALA A 127 -23.92 -13.98 -2.74
C ALA A 127 -23.87 -15.34 -2.01
N ASP A 128 -24.72 -15.48 -0.98
CA ASP A 128 -24.98 -16.71 -0.26
C ASP A 128 -26.50 -16.92 -0.07
N LYS A 129 -27.30 -16.51 -1.06
CA LYS A 129 -28.66 -17.06 -1.22
C LYS A 129 -28.56 -18.36 -2.01
N GLU A 130 -28.18 -19.43 -1.32
CA GLU A 130 -28.44 -20.79 -1.77
C GLU A 130 -29.96 -20.94 -2.05
N PRO A 131 -30.40 -21.37 -3.25
CA PRO A 131 -31.82 -21.52 -3.52
C PRO A 131 -32.36 -22.74 -2.76
N ARG A 132 -32.84 -22.53 -1.52
CA ARG A 132 -33.67 -23.51 -0.80
C ARG A 132 -35.09 -23.55 -1.39
N ALA A 133 -35.20 -24.03 -2.63
CA ALA A 133 -36.48 -24.45 -3.21
C ALA A 133 -36.25 -25.34 -4.43
N ALA A 134 -36.15 -26.66 -4.23
CA ALA A 134 -36.74 -27.71 -5.09
C ALA A 134 -36.13 -29.09 -4.79
N VAL A 135 -36.38 -29.65 -3.61
CA VAL A 135 -36.44 -31.11 -3.46
C VAL A 135 -37.74 -31.45 -2.75
N ASP A 136 -38.85 -31.25 -3.47
CA ASP A 136 -40.09 -31.95 -3.20
C ASP A 136 -40.87 -32.05 -4.50
N ARG A 137 -41.14 -33.31 -4.91
CA ARG A 137 -42.10 -33.82 -5.92
C ARG A 137 -41.54 -34.96 -6.79
N VAL A 138 -40.94 -35.98 -6.17
CA VAL A 138 -40.96 -37.35 -6.76
C VAL A 138 -41.24 -38.37 -5.65
N ARG A 139 -42.36 -38.19 -4.93
CA ARG A 139 -42.99 -39.28 -4.17
C ARG A 139 -44.48 -39.05 -4.00
N ALA A 140 -45.16 -38.81 -5.11
CA ALA A 140 -46.59 -39.09 -5.21
C ALA A 140 -46.80 -39.81 -6.54
N VAL A 141 -47.53 -40.93 -6.49
CA VAL A 141 -47.93 -41.80 -7.59
C VAL A 141 -46.89 -42.87 -7.98
N ARG A 142 -46.90 -43.97 -7.22
CA ARG A 142 -46.92 -45.30 -7.85
C ARG A 142 -48.00 -46.14 -7.16
N VAL A 143 -48.84 -46.70 -8.02
CA VAL A 143 -50.05 -47.52 -7.85
C VAL A 143 -49.86 -48.66 -6.87
#